data_AF-A0A4Q7X7F2-F1
#
_entry.id   AF-A0A4Q7X7F2-F1
#
_cell.length_a   1.000
_cell.length_b   1.000
_cell.length_c   1.000
_cell.angle_alpha   90.00
_cell.angle_beta   90.00
_cell.angle_gamma   90.00
#
_symmetry.space_group_name_H-M   'P 1'
#
loop_
_entity.id
_entity.type
_entity.pdbx_description
1 polymer ?
#
loop_
_entity_poly.entity_id
_entity_poly.type
_entity_poly.pdbx_seq_one_letter_code
_entity_poly.pdbx_strand_id
1 'polypeptide(L)'
;MRKIAMTAAGIAAAVIGTGVALAPTANAATTGTATACPSGAVCLREPNGSILSKNIWYSYGAHNLSNVTGSKVAINSQTGGAGFQICTGYNGTGCGPIYRETGEYLPHDFTPINSIVLVR
;
A
#
# COMPACT_ATOMS: atom_id res chain seq x y z
N MET A 1 -1.20 -52.29 -55.02
CA MET A 1 -0.60 -51.13 -55.70
C MET A 1 -1.58 -49.98 -55.73
N ARG A 2 -1.26 -48.87 -55.03
CA ARG A 2 -1.75 -47.47 -55.13
C ARG A 2 -1.30 -46.80 -53.83
N LYS A 3 -0.22 -46.00 -53.82
CA LYS A 3 -0.14 -44.56 -54.18
C LYS A 3 -1.05 -43.72 -53.25
N ILE A 4 -0.69 -42.59 -52.63
CA ILE A 4 0.42 -41.63 -52.70
C ILE A 4 0.20 -40.62 -51.54
N ALA A 5 1.29 -39.97 -51.12
CA ALA A 5 1.42 -38.63 -50.53
C ALA A 5 0.92 -38.29 -49.11
N MET A 6 1.94 -37.94 -48.32
CA MET A 6 1.96 -36.93 -47.28
C MET A 6 1.35 -35.59 -47.74
N THR A 7 0.52 -34.98 -46.89
CA THR A 7 0.42 -33.51 -46.76
C THR A 7 0.04 -33.19 -45.31
N ALA A 8 1.00 -32.67 -44.56
CA ALA A 8 0.77 -32.09 -43.24
C ALA A 8 0.94 -30.57 -43.39
N ALA A 9 -0.17 -29.84 -43.45
CA ALA A 9 -0.18 -28.38 -43.36
C ALA A 9 -0.84 -28.02 -42.02
N GLY A 10 0.00 -27.58 -41.07
CA GLY A 10 -0.40 -27.22 -39.72
C GLY A 10 -1.34 -26.02 -39.69
N ILE A 11 -2.40 -26.15 -38.90
CA ILE A 11 -3.37 -25.12 -38.58
C ILE A 11 -2.98 -24.49 -37.23
N ALA A 12 -3.34 -23.22 -37.09
CA ALA A 12 -3.52 -22.44 -35.86
C ALA A 12 -2.39 -21.48 -35.48
N ALA A 13 -2.45 -20.30 -36.08
CA ALA A 13 -2.16 -19.07 -35.36
C ALA A 13 -3.29 -18.82 -34.34
N ALA A 14 -2.96 -18.83 -33.05
CA ALA A 14 -3.78 -18.26 -31.99
C ALA A 14 -2.85 -17.72 -30.90
N VAL A 15 -2.53 -16.43 -31.02
CA VAL A 15 -2.00 -15.59 -29.95
C VAL A 15 -3.04 -15.55 -28.84
N ILE A 16 -2.75 -16.17 -27.70
CA ILE A 16 -3.52 -15.97 -26.47
C ILE A 16 -2.53 -15.46 -25.43
N GLY A 17 -2.85 -14.26 -24.94
CA GLY A 17 -1.96 -13.40 -24.19
C GLY A 17 -1.33 -14.06 -22.97
N THR A 18 -0.08 -13.70 -22.77
CA THR A 18 0.63 -13.78 -21.50
C THR A 18 -0.19 -13.10 -20.41
N GLY A 19 -1.02 -13.88 -19.71
CA GLY A 19 -1.53 -13.50 -18.41
C GLY A 19 -0.35 -13.45 -17.45
N VAL A 20 0.30 -12.30 -17.34
CA VAL A 20 1.21 -12.03 -16.22
C VAL A 20 0.33 -12.01 -14.98
N ALA A 21 0.25 -13.15 -14.30
CA ALA A 21 -0.20 -13.21 -12.93
C ALA A 21 0.80 -12.36 -12.13
N LEU A 22 0.46 -11.08 -11.92
CA LEU A 22 1.06 -10.26 -10.89
C LEU A 22 0.64 -10.88 -9.55
N ALA A 23 1.32 -11.95 -9.15
CA ALA A 23 1.26 -12.42 -7.78
C ALA A 23 1.65 -11.22 -6.90
N PRO A 24 0.81 -10.81 -5.93
CA PRO A 24 1.26 -9.85 -4.95
C PRO A 24 2.44 -10.52 -4.23
N THR A 25 3.64 -9.98 -4.44
CA THR A 25 4.79 -10.35 -3.63
C THR A 25 4.46 -9.90 -2.21
N ALA A 26 3.92 -10.82 -1.41
CA ALA A 26 3.81 -10.66 0.02
C ALA A 26 5.25 -10.65 0.57
N ASN A 27 5.87 -9.47 0.53
CA ASN A 27 7.15 -9.25 1.19
C ASN A 27 6.85 -9.34 2.68
N ALA A 28 7.12 -10.51 3.27
CA ALA A 28 7.15 -10.68 4.71
C ALA A 28 8.01 -9.56 5.30
N ALA A 29 7.41 -8.73 6.16
CA ALA A 29 8.09 -7.62 6.79
C ALA A 29 9.18 -8.17 7.71
N THR A 30 10.39 -8.30 7.18
CA THR A 30 11.61 -8.24 7.97
C THR A 30 11.65 -6.86 8.61
N THR A 31 12.16 -6.77 9.84
CA THR A 31 12.39 -5.52 10.57
C THR A 31 13.29 -4.58 9.77
N GLY A 32 12.70 -3.85 8.82
CA GLY A 32 13.38 -3.24 7.69
C GLY A 32 12.56 -2.09 7.11
N THR A 33 13.27 -1.06 6.68
CA THR A 33 12.69 0.12 6.04
C THR A 33 12.07 -0.27 4.69
N ALA A 34 10.82 0.07 4.46
CA ALA A 34 10.19 -0.05 3.15
C ALA A 34 10.53 1.19 2.30
N THR A 35 10.76 0.98 1.00
CA THR A 35 11.00 2.05 0.02
C THR A 35 9.69 2.65 -0.50
N ALA A 36 8.59 1.90 -0.45
CA ALA A 36 7.26 2.34 -0.91
C ALA A 36 6.17 1.90 0.07
N CYS A 37 5.07 2.66 0.13
CA CYS A 37 3.93 2.32 0.95
C CYS A 37 3.10 1.21 0.30
N PRO A 38 2.95 0.03 0.94
CA PRO A 38 2.25 -1.11 0.35
C PRO A 38 0.79 -0.81 0.01
N SER A 39 0.27 -1.44 -1.05
CA SER A 39 -1.14 -1.33 -1.42
C SER A 39 -2.04 -1.82 -0.28
N GLY A 40 -3.12 -1.08 -0.01
CA GLY A 40 -4.03 -1.35 1.09
C GLY A 40 -3.58 -0.79 2.45
N ALA A 41 -2.45 -0.08 2.52
CA ALA A 41 -1.92 0.45 3.77
C ALA A 41 -1.98 1.98 3.85
N VAL A 42 -1.82 2.48 5.07
CA VAL A 42 -1.41 3.86 5.34
C VAL A 42 0.00 3.82 5.91
N CYS A 43 0.86 4.73 5.46
CA CYS A 43 2.24 4.80 5.91
C CYS A 43 2.66 6.19 6.36
N LEU A 44 3.63 6.29 7.28
CA LEU A 44 4.39 7.51 7.49
C LEU A 44 5.82 7.35 6.97
N ARG A 45 6.19 8.26 6.07
CA ARG A 45 7.55 8.37 5.54
C ARG A 45 8.33 9.44 6.29
N GLU A 46 9.55 9.07 6.65
CA GLU A 46 10.54 9.95 7.28
C GLU A 46 11.07 10.99 6.27
N PRO A 47 11.61 12.13 6.72
CA PRO A 47 12.21 13.14 5.82
C PRO A 47 13.35 12.61 4.93
N ASN A 48 14.02 11.54 5.36
CA ASN A 48 15.06 10.86 4.59
C ASN A 48 14.50 9.89 3.51
N GLY A 49 13.18 9.84 3.33
CA GLY A 49 12.50 9.00 2.35
C GLY A 49 12.22 7.56 2.81
N SER A 50 12.70 7.15 3.99
CA SER A 50 12.46 5.79 4.50
C SER A 50 11.08 5.65 5.15
N ILE A 51 10.48 4.46 5.05
CA ILE A 51 9.26 4.10 5.80
C ILE A 51 9.63 3.02 6.81
N LEU A 52 9.53 3.32 8.10
CA LEU A 52 9.77 2.34 9.15
C LEU A 52 8.63 1.31 9.18
N SER A 53 8.92 0.03 9.43
CA SER A 53 7.87 -1.02 9.46
C SER A 53 6.79 -0.73 10.52
N LYS A 54 7.16 -0.06 11.62
CA LYS A 54 6.22 0.37 12.69
C LYS A 54 5.22 1.45 12.25
N ASN A 55 5.52 2.12 11.12
CA ASN A 55 4.74 3.21 10.55
C ASN A 55 3.96 2.76 9.32
N ILE A 56 3.54 1.49 9.28
CA ILE A 56 2.73 0.91 8.21
C ILE A 56 1.52 0.23 8.86
N TRP A 57 0.31 0.66 8.51
CA TRP A 57 -0.94 0.15 9.08
C TRP A 57 -1.86 -0.36 7.99
N TYR A 58 -2.50 -1.50 8.25
CA TYR A 58 -3.40 -2.17 7.31
C TYR A 58 -4.82 -2.34 7.85
N SER A 59 -4.96 -2.48 9.17
CA SER A 59 -6.26 -2.71 9.80
C SER A 59 -6.97 -1.41 10.12
N TYR A 60 -8.29 -1.40 9.93
CA TYR A 60 -9.15 -0.30 10.38
C TYR A 60 -9.13 -0.18 11.90
N GLY A 61 -9.38 1.04 12.39
CA GLY A 61 -9.33 1.38 13.80
C GLY A 61 -8.09 2.22 14.16
N ALA A 62 -7.95 2.50 15.45
CA ALA A 62 -6.92 3.37 15.98
C ALA A 62 -5.58 2.65 16.18
N HIS A 63 -4.51 3.31 15.76
CA HIS A 63 -3.12 2.88 15.93
C HIS A 63 -2.37 3.95 16.69
N ASN A 64 -1.94 3.63 17.91
CA ASN A 64 -1.18 4.55 18.74
C ASN A 64 0.25 4.70 18.19
N LEU A 65 0.71 5.94 18.11
CA LEU A 65 2.06 6.25 17.70
C LEU A 65 2.98 6.23 18.93
N SER A 66 4.20 5.73 18.73
CA SER A 66 5.24 5.73 19.75
C SER A 66 6.55 6.18 19.11
N ASN A 67 7.15 7.23 19.68
CA ASN A 67 8.38 7.84 19.17
C ASN A 67 8.28 8.21 17.68
N VAL A 68 7.17 8.84 17.30
CA VAL A 68 6.98 9.44 15.97
C VAL A 68 6.92 10.95 16.19
N THR A 69 8.00 11.65 15.83
CA THR A 69 8.13 13.09 16.07
C THR A 69 8.68 13.81 14.84
N GLY A 70 8.45 15.12 14.79
CA GLY A 70 8.84 15.99 13.70
C GLY A 70 8.01 15.78 12.44
N SER A 71 8.48 16.35 11.34
CA SER A 71 7.80 16.30 10.05
C SER A 71 7.78 14.87 9.48
N LYS A 72 6.61 14.41 9.02
CA LYS A 72 6.41 13.15 8.31
C LYS A 72 5.48 13.38 7.11
N VAL A 73 5.64 12.54 6.10
CA VAL A 73 4.72 12.49 4.97
C VAL A 73 3.80 11.29 5.17
N ALA A 74 2.50 11.55 5.33
CA ALA A 74 1.49 10.51 5.32
C ALA A 74 1.21 10.06 3.88
N ILE A 75 1.05 8.75 3.69
CA ILE A 75 0.79 8.14 2.40
C ILE A 75 -0.43 7.23 2.55
N ASN A 76 -1.48 7.48 1.79
CA ASN A 76 -2.66 6.63 1.73
C ASN A 76 -2.60 5.76 0.47
N SER A 77 -2.23 4.49 0.62
CA SER A 77 -2.23 3.51 -0.47
C SER A 77 -3.47 2.59 -0.40
N GLN A 78 -4.50 2.98 0.36
CA GLN A 78 -5.74 2.21 0.49
C GLN A 78 -6.65 2.36 -0.75
N THR A 79 -7.60 1.44 -0.91
CA THR A 79 -8.57 1.45 -2.02
C THR A 79 -10.01 1.27 -1.53
N GLY A 80 -10.99 1.42 -2.42
CA GLY A 80 -12.40 1.16 -2.10
C GLY A 80 -13.01 2.16 -1.13
N GLY A 81 -12.65 3.44 -1.27
CA GLY A 81 -13.15 4.54 -0.45
C GLY A 81 -12.48 4.70 0.90
N ALA A 82 -11.60 3.79 1.32
CA ALA A 82 -10.92 3.86 2.60
C ALA A 82 -10.05 5.12 2.77
N GLY A 83 -9.88 5.54 4.02
CA GLY A 83 -9.11 6.73 4.38
C GLY A 83 -8.48 6.62 5.74
N PHE A 84 -7.95 7.74 6.23
CA PHE A 84 -7.38 7.82 7.57
C PHE A 84 -7.66 9.16 8.22
N GLN A 85 -7.52 9.20 9.55
CA GLN A 85 -7.55 10.42 10.34
C GLN A 85 -6.27 10.53 11.16
N ILE A 86 -5.82 11.75 11.35
CA ILE A 86 -4.71 12.11 12.24
C ILE A 86 -5.31 12.62 13.54
N CYS A 87 -4.85 12.09 14.68
CA CYS A 87 -5.47 12.33 15.97
C CYS A 87 -4.43 12.75 17.01
N THR A 88 -4.72 13.85 17.72
CA THR A 88 -3.81 14.39 18.75
C THR A 88 -3.88 13.59 20.06
N GLY A 89 -4.93 12.80 20.29
CA GLY A 89 -5.02 11.91 21.44
C GLY A 89 -4.73 10.45 21.08
N TYR A 90 -4.55 9.62 22.12
CA TYR A 90 -4.45 8.17 21.95
C TYR A 90 -5.82 7.55 21.63
N ASN A 91 -5.78 6.34 21.08
CA ASN A 91 -6.93 5.50 20.78
C ASN A 91 -7.99 6.18 19.88
N GLY A 92 -7.55 7.05 18.95
CA GLY A 92 -8.44 7.71 18.00
C GLY A 92 -9.29 8.84 18.60
N THR A 93 -8.75 9.56 19.59
CA THR A 93 -9.41 10.72 20.20
C THR A 93 -8.85 12.04 19.64
N GLY A 94 -9.69 13.07 19.52
CA GLY A 94 -9.24 14.39 19.01
C GLY A 94 -8.82 14.35 17.54
N CYS A 95 -9.53 13.60 16.71
CA CYS A 95 -9.19 13.42 15.30
C CYS A 95 -9.63 14.59 14.42
N GLY A 96 -8.79 14.90 13.43
CA GLY A 96 -9.12 15.82 12.35
C GLY A 96 -10.05 15.20 11.29
N PRO A 97 -10.15 15.83 10.10
CA PRO A 97 -10.97 15.30 9.01
C PRO A 97 -10.46 13.96 8.49
N ILE A 98 -11.34 13.24 7.78
CA ILE A 98 -10.98 11.98 7.11
C ILE A 98 -10.31 12.31 5.78
N TYR A 99 -9.10 11.79 5.59
CA TYR A 99 -8.32 11.88 4.37
C TYR A 99 -8.53 10.62 3.53
N ARG A 100 -9.31 10.73 2.45
CA ARG A 100 -9.67 9.59 1.57
C ARG A 100 -8.90 9.57 0.25
N GLU A 101 -8.24 10.67 -0.11
CA GLU A 101 -7.44 10.72 -1.33
C GLU A 101 -6.27 9.74 -1.24
N THR A 102 -5.97 9.07 -2.34
CA THR A 102 -4.84 8.14 -2.43
C THR A 102 -3.58 8.90 -2.82
N GLY A 103 -2.44 8.49 -2.26
CA GLY A 103 -1.13 9.09 -2.55
C GLY A 103 -0.53 9.79 -1.34
N GLU A 104 0.43 10.66 -1.62
CA GLU A 104 1.21 11.37 -0.62
C GLU A 104 0.56 12.68 -0.22
N TYR A 105 0.60 12.98 1.08
CA TYR A 105 0.12 14.24 1.63
C TYR A 105 1.28 15.21 1.88
N LEU A 106 0.94 16.48 2.10
CA LEU A 106 1.94 17.46 2.49
C LEU A 106 2.62 17.06 3.80
N PRO A 107 3.92 17.38 3.98
CA PRO A 107 4.61 17.14 5.24
C PRO A 107 3.87 17.77 6.41
N HIS A 108 3.64 17.00 7.46
CA HIS A 108 2.92 17.42 8.66
C HIS A 108 3.76 17.12 9.90
N ASP A 109 3.70 17.98 10.92
CA ASP A 109 4.39 17.72 12.18
C ASP A 109 3.62 16.66 12.99
N PHE A 110 4.24 15.51 13.19
CA PHE A 110 3.66 14.41 13.97
C PHE A 110 4.02 14.48 15.46
N THR A 111 4.81 15.47 15.90
CA THR A 111 5.13 15.67 17.32
C THR A 111 3.89 15.73 18.24
N PRO A 112 2.80 16.44 17.89
CA PRO A 112 1.60 16.46 18.73
C PRO A 112 0.64 15.28 18.49
N ILE A 113 0.98 14.36 17.58
CA ILE A 113 0.06 13.30 17.13
C ILE A 113 0.32 12.02 17.90
N ASN A 114 -0.73 11.50 18.51
CA ASN A 114 -0.66 10.30 19.36
C ASN A 114 -1.31 9.08 18.73
N SER A 115 -2.17 9.25 17.72
CA SER A 115 -2.71 8.12 16.96
C SER A 115 -3.10 8.46 15.52
N ILE A 116 -3.16 7.42 14.68
CA ILE A 116 -3.77 7.44 13.36
C ILE A 116 -4.93 6.45 13.36
N VAL A 117 -6.06 6.82 12.78
CA VAL A 117 -7.22 5.94 12.65
C VAL A 117 -7.44 5.61 11.18
N LEU A 118 -7.42 4.33 10.82
CA LEU A 118 -7.82 3.88 9.49
C LEU A 118 -9.33 3.66 9.47
N VAL A 119 -10.01 4.18 8.45
CA VAL A 119 -11.47 4.13 8.33
C VAL A 119 -11.88 3.66 6.93
N ARG A 120 -13.11 3.14 6.84
CA ARG A 120 -13.77 2.82 5.57
C ARG A 120 -14.99 3.69 5.38
#